data_AF-A0A7W6RXB6-F1
#
_entry.id   AF-A0A7W6RXB6-F1
#
_cell.length_a   1.000
_cell.length_b   1.000
_cell.length_c   1.000
_cell.angle_alpha   90.00
_cell.angle_beta   90.00
_cell.angle_gamma   90.00
#
_symmetry.space_group_name_H-M   'P 1'
#
loop_
_entity.id
_entity.type
_entity.pdbx_description
1 polymer ?
#
loop_
_entity_poly.entity_id
_entity_poly.type
_entity_poly.pdbx_seq_one_letter_code
_entity_poly.pdbx_strand_id
1 'polypeptide(L)'
;MSFLSFLFGDQDKPPPDPYWQRDPSMRFYRLLALRPGRPKLTGLGGVFVLFHKGVRPGWVYVGATADLGAAVTRLQDHPEIAALEGRGGLFMTWAFIKPDKRDGVVAYLRDRLKPEVIDDDMDHEMGCRPAGARPIAVQLPG
;
A
#
# COMPACT_ATOMS: atom_id res chain seq x y z
N MET A 1 -5.23 -10.58 33.59
CA MET A 1 -5.53 -9.80 32.36
C MET A 1 -6.03 -8.43 32.80
N SER A 2 -5.29 -7.36 32.51
CA SER A 2 -5.59 -6.01 33.03
C SER A 2 -6.53 -5.25 32.09
N PHE A 3 -7.49 -4.51 32.64
CA PHE A 3 -8.45 -3.67 31.91
C PHE A 3 -7.76 -2.60 31.03
N LEU A 4 -6.53 -2.23 31.35
CA LEU A 4 -5.72 -1.27 30.61
C LEU A 4 -5.23 -1.79 29.25
N SER A 5 -5.09 -3.11 29.07
CA SER A 5 -4.66 -3.74 27.82
C SER A 5 -5.73 -3.66 26.71
N PHE A 6 -7.00 -3.47 27.07
CA PHE A 6 -8.11 -3.33 26.14
C PHE A 6 -8.24 -1.90 25.58
N LEU A 7 -7.88 -0.88 26.36
CA LEU A 7 -7.96 0.53 25.98
C LEU A 7 -6.79 0.95 25.08
N PHE A 8 -5.61 0.42 25.36
CA PHE A 8 -4.40 0.65 24.56
C PHE A 8 -3.99 -0.70 23.98
N GLY A 9 -4.68 -1.12 22.91
CA GLY A 9 -4.41 -2.42 22.30
C GLY A 9 -2.91 -2.66 22.12
N ASP A 10 -2.44 -3.85 22.52
CA ASP A 10 -1.03 -4.28 22.54
C ASP A 10 -0.22 -3.64 21.41
N GLN A 11 0.50 -2.57 21.74
CA GLN A 11 1.33 -1.83 20.79
C GLN A 11 2.52 -2.67 20.32
N ASP A 12 2.88 -3.72 21.06
CA ASP A 12 4.08 -4.52 20.82
C ASP A 12 3.84 -5.77 19.96
N LYS A 13 2.58 -6.11 19.66
CA LYS A 13 2.32 -7.26 18.78
C LYS A 13 2.51 -6.84 17.31
N PRO A 14 3.24 -7.64 16.50
CA PRO A 14 3.26 -7.42 15.07
C PRO A 14 1.82 -7.43 14.54
N PRO A 15 1.49 -6.58 13.54
CA PRO A 15 0.16 -6.59 12.97
C PRO A 15 -0.15 -8.02 12.49
N PRO A 16 -1.41 -8.48 12.63
CA PRO A 16 -1.82 -9.72 12.00
C PRO A 16 -1.52 -9.63 10.49
N ASP A 17 -1.25 -10.78 9.87
CA ASP A 17 -0.89 -10.80 8.45
C ASP A 17 -1.93 -10.06 7.60
N PRO A 18 -1.47 -9.17 6.70
CA PRO A 18 -2.36 -8.31 5.93
C PRO A 18 -3.21 -9.12 4.96
N TYR A 19 -4.52 -8.84 4.99
CA TYR A 19 -5.42 -9.33 3.95
C TYR A 19 -5.37 -8.39 2.74
N TRP A 20 -4.52 -8.76 1.76
CA TRP A 20 -4.34 -8.02 0.51
C TRP A 20 -5.60 -8.07 -0.36
N GLN A 21 -6.18 -6.90 -0.61
CA GLN A 21 -7.47 -6.79 -1.28
C GLN A 21 -7.44 -7.22 -2.75
N ARG A 22 -8.50 -7.90 -3.15
CA ARG A 22 -8.79 -8.36 -4.52
C ARG A 22 -10.25 -8.06 -4.85
N ASP A 23 -10.58 -8.03 -6.14
CA ASP A 23 -11.96 -7.93 -6.60
C ASP A 23 -12.77 -9.20 -6.23
N PRO A 24 -14.11 -9.17 -6.34
CA PRO A 24 -14.95 -10.35 -6.06
C PRO A 24 -14.64 -11.57 -6.94
N SER A 25 -13.91 -11.39 -8.04
CA SER A 25 -13.40 -12.46 -8.92
C SER A 25 -11.96 -12.87 -8.58
N MET A 26 -11.43 -12.47 -7.41
CA MET A 26 -10.08 -12.74 -6.93
C MET A 26 -8.94 -12.17 -7.79
N ARG A 27 -9.23 -11.15 -8.59
CA ARG A 27 -8.23 -10.42 -9.41
C ARG A 27 -7.81 -9.13 -8.71
N PHE A 28 -6.63 -8.63 -9.05
CA PHE A 28 -6.21 -7.32 -8.58
C PHE A 28 -6.82 -6.19 -9.41
N TYR A 29 -6.99 -5.05 -8.76
CA TYR A 29 -7.56 -3.87 -9.38
C TYR A 29 -6.56 -3.23 -10.34
N ARG A 30 -6.97 -2.91 -11.56
CA ARG A 30 -6.18 -2.05 -12.44
C ARG A 30 -6.23 -0.62 -11.90
N LEU A 31 -5.07 0.02 -11.76
CA LEU A 31 -4.97 1.38 -11.21
C LEU A 31 -5.89 2.35 -11.96
N LEU A 32 -5.78 2.41 -13.30
CA LEU A 32 -6.60 3.32 -14.12
C LEU A 32 -8.09 2.95 -14.19
N ALA A 33 -8.48 1.76 -13.73
CA ALA A 33 -9.87 1.34 -13.67
C ALA A 33 -10.53 1.65 -12.31
N LEU A 34 -9.74 1.98 -11.29
CA LEU A 34 -10.26 2.45 -10.01
C LEU A 34 -10.94 3.80 -10.22
N ARG A 35 -12.18 3.91 -9.76
CA ARG A 35 -13.01 5.12 -9.86
C ARG A 35 -13.26 5.65 -8.46
N PRO A 36 -13.43 6.97 -8.29
CA PRO A 36 -13.85 7.53 -7.02
C PRO A 36 -15.10 6.81 -6.48
N GLY A 37 -15.03 6.38 -5.22
CA GLY A 37 -16.12 5.68 -4.54
C GLY A 37 -16.35 4.20 -4.93
N ARG A 38 -15.59 3.63 -5.87
CA ARG A 38 -15.66 2.20 -6.23
C ARG A 38 -14.26 1.60 -6.46
N PRO A 39 -13.75 0.78 -5.52
CA PRO A 39 -14.31 0.49 -4.20
C PRO A 39 -14.35 1.74 -3.30
N LYS A 40 -15.10 1.67 -2.19
CA LYS A 40 -15.18 2.77 -1.21
C LYS A 40 -13.86 2.87 -0.44
N LEU A 41 -12.91 3.63 -0.99
CA LEU A 41 -11.56 3.80 -0.44
C LEU A 41 -11.33 5.15 0.24
N THR A 42 -12.16 6.14 -0.07
CA THR A 42 -12.06 7.49 0.50
C THR A 42 -12.15 7.44 2.02
N GLY A 43 -11.20 8.10 2.69
CA GLY A 43 -11.08 8.12 4.16
C GLY A 43 -10.60 6.81 4.79
N LEU A 44 -10.27 5.78 4.01
CA LEU A 44 -9.70 4.54 4.54
C LEU A 44 -8.19 4.55 4.41
N GLY A 45 -7.48 4.37 5.52
CA GLY A 45 -6.02 4.30 5.53
C GLY A 45 -5.49 2.86 5.47
N GLY A 46 -4.30 2.70 4.89
CA GLY A 46 -3.66 1.40 4.74
C GLY A 46 -2.29 1.47 4.08
N VAL A 47 -1.71 0.30 3.85
CA VAL A 47 -0.52 0.11 3.02
C VAL A 47 -0.95 -0.44 1.67
N PHE A 48 -0.35 0.03 0.59
CA PHE A 48 -0.68 -0.39 -0.76
C PHE A 48 0.58 -0.66 -1.58
N VAL A 49 0.40 -1.47 -2.62
CA VAL A 49 1.46 -1.89 -3.53
C VAL A 49 0.97 -1.78 -4.97
N LEU A 50 1.81 -1.21 -5.84
CA LEU A 50 1.64 -1.17 -7.28
C LEU A 50 2.62 -2.12 -7.95
N PHE A 51 2.16 -2.80 -9.00
CA PHE A 51 2.97 -3.76 -9.72
C PHE A 51 2.44 -3.99 -11.14
N HIS A 52 3.32 -4.49 -12.00
CA HIS A 52 2.96 -5.01 -13.30
C HIS A 52 2.62 -6.50 -13.24
N LYS A 53 1.64 -6.90 -14.05
CA LYS A 53 1.38 -8.31 -14.38
C LYS A 53 1.64 -8.52 -15.87
N GLY A 54 2.01 -9.76 -16.25
CA GLY A 54 2.18 -10.15 -17.65
C GLY A 54 3.64 -10.33 -18.03
N VAL A 55 4.02 -9.84 -19.21
CA VAL A 55 5.30 -10.17 -19.89
C VAL A 55 6.52 -9.69 -19.11
N ARG A 56 6.43 -8.54 -18.42
CA ARG A 56 7.47 -8.03 -17.53
C ARG A 56 6.87 -7.76 -16.15
N PRO A 57 6.70 -8.81 -15.32
CA PRO A 57 6.19 -8.64 -13.97
C PRO A 57 7.23 -7.91 -13.12
N GLY A 58 6.78 -7.02 -12.23
CA GLY A 58 7.68 -6.23 -11.40
C GLY A 58 6.93 -5.35 -10.42
N TRP A 59 7.58 -5.04 -9.30
CA TRP A 59 7.05 -4.15 -8.28
C TRP A 59 7.37 -2.71 -8.66
N VAL A 60 6.37 -1.83 -8.56
CA VAL A 60 6.47 -0.45 -9.07
C VAL A 60 6.50 0.52 -7.91
N TYR A 61 5.42 0.52 -7.12
CA TYR A 61 5.04 1.42 -6.03
C TYR A 61 4.92 0.67 -4.69
N VAL A 62 5.46 1.13 -3.57
CA VAL A 62 5.00 0.70 -2.24
C VAL A 62 4.87 1.93 -1.34
N GLY A 63 3.68 2.15 -0.81
CA GLY A 63 3.39 3.31 0.03
C GLY A 63 2.32 3.05 1.08
N ALA A 64 2.08 4.05 1.93
CA ALA A 64 1.00 4.04 2.89
C ALA A 64 0.28 5.39 2.90
N THR A 65 -0.98 5.38 3.36
CA THR A 65 -1.78 6.60 3.42
C THR A 65 -2.85 6.51 4.50
N ALA A 66 -3.36 7.66 4.93
CA ALA A 66 -4.60 7.78 5.69
C ALA A 66 -5.86 7.77 4.80
N ASP A 67 -5.72 7.98 3.50
CA ASP A 67 -6.82 8.00 2.53
C ASP A 67 -6.40 7.31 1.21
N LEU A 68 -6.79 6.05 1.06
CA LEU A 68 -6.54 5.24 -0.13
C LEU A 68 -7.24 5.80 -1.37
N GLY A 69 -8.38 6.48 -1.22
CA GLY A 69 -9.05 7.14 -2.33
C GLY A 69 -8.22 8.30 -2.88
N ALA A 70 -7.67 9.13 -1.99
CA ALA A 70 -6.77 10.22 -2.38
C ALA A 70 -5.46 9.68 -2.99
N ALA A 71 -4.90 8.61 -2.42
CA ALA A 71 -3.70 7.97 -2.96
C ALA A 71 -3.92 7.43 -4.38
N VAL A 72 -5.07 6.81 -4.67
CA VAL A 72 -5.41 6.35 -6.03
C VAL A 72 -5.38 7.51 -7.03
N THR A 73 -6.05 8.62 -6.73
CA THR A 73 -6.05 9.81 -7.60
C THR A 73 -4.64 10.32 -7.81
N ARG A 74 -3.87 10.48 -6.72
CA ARG A 74 -2.49 10.98 -6.78
C ARG A 74 -1.56 10.10 -7.64
N LEU A 75 -1.74 8.78 -7.58
CA LEU A 75 -0.98 7.81 -8.38
C LEU A 75 -1.40 7.81 -9.85
N GLN A 76 -2.69 7.98 -10.14
CA GLN A 76 -3.20 8.11 -11.51
C GLN A 76 -2.64 9.37 -12.19
N ASP A 77 -2.46 10.45 -11.44
CA ASP A 77 -1.94 11.73 -11.92
C ASP A 77 -0.40 11.83 -11.88
N HIS A 78 0.29 10.84 -11.31
CA HIS A 78 1.75 10.87 -11.18
C HIS A 78 2.43 10.57 -12.53
N PRO A 79 3.26 11.48 -13.09
CA PRO A 79 3.81 11.32 -14.43
C PRO A 79 4.62 10.03 -14.65
N GLU A 80 5.50 9.69 -13.70
CA GLU A 80 6.31 8.46 -13.79
C GLU A 80 5.47 7.19 -13.72
N ILE A 81 4.55 7.10 -12.74
CA ILE A 81 3.60 5.97 -12.62
C ILE A 81 2.72 5.86 -13.87
N ALA A 82 2.18 6.97 -14.38
CA ALA A 82 1.35 6.97 -15.58
C ALA A 82 2.12 6.45 -16.82
N ALA A 83 3.40 6.80 -16.95
CA ALA A 83 4.25 6.30 -18.04
C ALA A 83 4.46 4.78 -17.99
N LEU A 84 4.40 4.18 -16.79
CA LEU A 84 4.57 2.74 -16.60
C LEU A 84 3.33 1.93 -17.05
N GLU A 85 2.14 2.51 -17.11
CA GLU A 85 0.91 1.83 -17.54
C GLU A 85 1.08 1.13 -18.90
N GLY A 86 1.85 1.73 -19.82
CA GLY A 86 2.12 1.18 -21.16
C GLY A 86 2.79 -0.21 -21.17
N ARG A 87 3.32 -0.70 -20.04
CA ARG A 87 4.02 -2.00 -19.91
C ARG A 87 3.08 -3.20 -19.68
N GLY A 88 1.79 -3.06 -19.98
CA GLY A 88 0.78 -4.12 -19.77
C GLY A 88 -0.24 -3.82 -18.67
N GLY A 89 -0.19 -2.61 -18.12
CA GLY A 89 -1.05 -2.11 -17.07
C GLY A 89 -0.43 -2.18 -15.68
N LEU A 90 -0.86 -1.26 -14.83
CA LEU A 90 -0.56 -1.22 -13.41
C LEU A 90 -1.72 -1.78 -12.61
N PHE A 91 -1.37 -2.60 -11.63
CA PHE A 91 -2.30 -3.18 -10.70
C PHE A 91 -2.00 -2.67 -9.30
N MET A 92 -3.05 -2.50 -8.51
CA MET A 92 -2.98 -2.06 -7.14
C MET A 92 -3.67 -3.07 -6.23
N THR A 93 -3.05 -3.33 -5.09
CA THR A 93 -3.65 -4.01 -3.94
C THR A 93 -3.28 -3.25 -2.67
N TRP A 94 -4.06 -3.43 -1.62
CA TRP A 94 -3.84 -2.76 -0.34
C TRP A 94 -4.25 -3.66 0.82
N ALA A 95 -3.82 -3.29 2.01
CA ALA A 95 -4.24 -3.88 3.25
C ALA A 95 -4.49 -2.79 4.29
N PHE A 96 -5.52 -2.98 5.10
CA PHE A 96 -5.84 -2.06 6.19
C PHE A 96 -4.89 -2.32 7.36
N ILE A 97 -3.98 -1.38 7.59
CA ILE A 97 -2.95 -1.47 8.62
C ILE A 97 -3.10 -0.27 9.56
N LYS A 98 -2.93 -0.52 10.87
CA LYS A 98 -3.00 0.52 11.89
C LYS A 98 -1.96 1.64 11.60
N PRO A 99 -2.30 2.92 11.78
CA PRO A 99 -1.43 4.04 11.43
C PRO A 99 0.01 3.92 11.97
N ASP A 100 0.17 3.51 13.22
CA ASP A 100 1.46 3.37 13.92
C ASP A 100 2.36 2.24 13.37
N LYS A 101 1.83 1.36 12.52
CA LYS A 101 2.58 0.24 11.91
C LYS A 101 2.89 0.44 10.43
N ARG A 102 2.28 1.42 9.77
CA ARG A 102 2.34 1.56 8.31
C ARG A 102 3.76 1.76 7.79
N ASP A 103 4.51 2.68 8.38
CA ASP A 103 5.87 3.00 7.93
C ASP A 103 6.82 1.81 8.06
N GLY A 104 6.73 1.06 9.16
CA GLY A 104 7.53 -0.15 9.36
C GLY A 104 7.16 -1.26 8.36
N VAL A 105 5.88 -1.40 8.02
CA VAL A 105 5.44 -2.36 6.99
C VAL A 105 5.93 -1.92 5.60
N VAL A 106 5.83 -0.63 5.25
CA VAL A 106 6.37 -0.11 3.98
C VAL A 106 7.87 -0.31 3.90
N ALA A 107 8.62 -0.04 4.96
CA ALA A 107 10.07 -0.27 5.02
C ALA A 107 10.42 -1.75 4.76
N TYR A 108 9.70 -2.68 5.39
CA TYR A 108 9.87 -4.11 5.14
C TYR A 108 9.53 -4.49 3.69
N LEU A 109 8.39 -4.03 3.17
CA LEU A 109 7.96 -4.36 1.82
C LEU A 109 8.91 -3.79 0.76
N ARG A 110 9.41 -2.55 0.92
CA ARG A 110 10.41 -1.98 0.01
C ARG A 110 11.71 -2.78 0.01
N ASP A 111 12.15 -3.24 1.18
CA ASP A 111 13.32 -4.10 1.26
C ASP A 111 13.13 -5.44 0.53
N ARG A 112 11.96 -6.07 0.68
CA ARG A 112 11.69 -7.39 0.11
C ARG A 112 11.30 -7.37 -1.37
N LEU A 113 10.52 -6.36 -1.77
CA LEU A 113 9.93 -6.28 -3.11
C LEU A 113 10.80 -5.48 -4.09
N LYS A 114 11.69 -4.60 -3.60
CA LYS A 114 12.58 -3.76 -4.42
C LYS A 114 11.82 -3.04 -5.57
N PRO A 115 10.85 -2.16 -5.24
CA PRO A 115 10.06 -1.47 -6.26
C PRO A 115 10.93 -0.58 -7.15
N GLU A 116 10.54 -0.43 -8.41
CA GLU A 116 11.24 0.40 -9.42
C GLU A 116 11.23 1.88 -9.03
N VAL A 117 10.15 2.38 -8.44
CA VAL A 117 9.98 3.79 -8.06
C VAL A 117 10.15 3.95 -6.55
N ILE A 118 11.05 4.85 -6.17
CA ILE A 118 11.22 5.34 -4.80
C ILE A 118 11.09 6.86 -4.86
N ASP A 119 10.05 7.39 -4.25
CA ASP A 119 9.73 8.83 -4.26
C ASP A 119 9.35 9.27 -2.84
N ASP A 120 10.29 9.95 -2.19
CA ASP A 120 10.15 10.42 -0.81
C ASP A 120 9.18 11.60 -0.71
N ASP A 121 9.05 12.44 -1.74
CA ASP A 121 8.11 13.56 -1.75
C ASP A 121 6.68 13.02 -1.84
N MET A 122 6.43 12.04 -2.71
CA MET A 122 5.14 11.35 -2.78
C MET A 122 4.81 10.61 -1.49
N ASP A 123 5.79 10.00 -0.82
CA ASP A 123 5.60 9.40 0.49
C ASP A 123 5.16 10.43 1.54
N HIS A 124 5.87 11.56 1.59
CA HIS A 124 5.57 12.65 2.51
C HIS A 124 4.18 13.24 2.29
N GLU A 125 3.79 13.45 1.02
CA GLU A 125 2.44 13.89 0.64
C GLU A 125 1.36 12.91 1.12
N MET A 126 1.62 11.61 1.07
CA MET A 126 0.69 10.58 1.53
C MET A 126 0.74 10.31 3.04
N GLY A 127 1.66 10.97 3.77
CA GLY A 127 1.84 10.81 5.20
C GLY A 127 2.61 9.54 5.59
N CYS A 128 3.42 9.00 4.68
CA CYS A 128 4.31 7.87 4.91
C CYS A 128 5.75 8.34 5.11
N ARG A 129 6.48 7.71 6.03
CA ARG A 129 7.91 7.99 6.31
C ARG A 129 8.67 6.69 6.54
N PRO A 130 8.87 5.87 5.50
CA PRO A 130 9.48 4.55 5.66
C PRO A 130 10.99 4.63 5.90
N ALA A 131 11.64 5.71 5.47
CA ALA A 131 13.05 5.96 5.73
C ALA A 131 13.29 6.12 7.25
N GLY A 132 14.02 5.16 7.84
CA GLY A 132 14.33 5.14 9.28
C GLY A 132 13.30 4.42 10.15
N ALA A 133 12.18 3.95 9.58
CA ALA A 133 11.24 3.12 10.32
C ALA A 133 11.81 1.72 10.56
N ARG A 134 11.54 1.13 11.73
CA ARG A 134 11.90 -0.26 12.01
C ARG A 134 11.04 -1.19 11.14
N PRO A 135 11.63 -2.06 10.29
CA PRO A 135 10.85 -2.95 9.44
C PRO A 135 9.94 -3.87 10.25
N ILE A 136 8.69 -4.00 9.80
CA ILE A 136 7.68 -4.89 10.38
C ILE A 136 7.35 -5.94 9.33
N ALA A 137 7.75 -7.18 9.61
CA ALA A 137 7.51 -8.30 8.71
C ALA A 137 6.01 -8.60 8.57
N VAL A 138 5.59 -8.84 7.34
CA VAL A 138 4.23 -9.22 6.95
C VAL A 138 4.26 -10.19 5.78
N GLN A 139 3.19 -10.95 5.58
CA GLN A 139 2.99 -11.69 4.34
C GLN A 139 2.97 -10.74 3.13
N LEU A 140 3.73 -11.10 2.07
CA LEU A 140 3.80 -10.34 0.84
C LEU A 140 2.48 -10.46 0.04
N PRO A 141 2.15 -9.48 -0.82
CA PRO A 141 1.05 -9.64 -1.76
C PRO A 141 1.35 -10.82 -2.70
N GLY A 142 0.45 -11.81 -2.71
CA GLY A 142 0.48 -12.97 -3.63
C GLY A 142 -0.73 -12.97 -4.55
#